data_AF-A0A2H0CSH7-F1
#
_entry.id   AF-A0A2H0CSH7-F1
#
_cell.length_a   1.000
_cell.length_b   1.000
_cell.length_c   1.000
_cell.angle_alpha   90.00
_cell.angle_beta   90.00
_cell.angle_gamma   90.00
#
_symmetry.space_group_name_H-M   'P 1'
#
loop_
_entity.id
_entity.type
_entity.pdbx_description
1 polymer ?
#
loop_
_entity_poly.entity_id
_entity_poly.type
_entity_poly.pdbx_seq_one_letter_code
_entity_poly.pdbx_strand_id
1 'polypeptide(L)'
;MSDQQALDAIQNQYEKVLTFEADFSQKSYVKAMNQTQSVKGQVQIKKPGKMRWVYGAPDTQILISNEKTLWLYVPEEEQATKVPVESIYSSNTPALFLAGKGKLTHAFNVE
;
A
#
# COMPACT_ATOMS: atom_id res chain seq x y z
N MET A 1 6.11 -26.81 -11.36
CA MET A 1 7.08 -25.84 -10.79
C MET A 1 7.07 -26.08 -9.29
N SER A 2 8.22 -26.12 -8.62
CA SER A 2 8.21 -26.18 -7.16
C SER A 2 7.83 -24.83 -6.57
N ASP A 3 7.22 -24.80 -5.38
CA ASP A 3 6.77 -23.57 -4.73
C ASP A 3 7.92 -22.57 -4.54
N GLN A 4 9.13 -23.09 -4.28
CA GLN A 4 10.35 -22.28 -4.20
C GLN A 4 10.67 -21.54 -5.52
N GLN A 5 10.50 -22.20 -6.68
CA GLN A 5 10.76 -21.55 -7.97
C GLN A 5 9.76 -20.43 -8.26
N ALA A 6 8.49 -20.59 -7.85
CA ALA A 6 7.47 -19.55 -7.98
C ALA A 6 7.78 -18.37 -7.05
N LEU A 7 8.17 -18.64 -5.80
CA LEU A 7 8.59 -17.63 -4.84
C LEU A 7 9.76 -16.80 -5.35
N ASP A 8 10.81 -17.45 -5.85
CA ASP A 8 11.99 -16.77 -6.39
C ASP A 8 11.62 -15.92 -7.61
N ALA A 9 10.73 -16.41 -8.49
CA ALA A 9 10.26 -15.65 -9.64
C ALA A 9 9.49 -14.38 -9.22
N ILE A 10 8.59 -14.49 -8.23
CA ILE A 10 7.82 -13.37 -7.71
C ILE A 10 8.74 -12.36 -7.00
N GLN A 11 9.67 -12.82 -6.17
CA GLN A 11 10.65 -11.96 -5.49
C GLN A 11 11.50 -11.19 -6.51
N ASN A 12 12.02 -11.87 -7.54
CA ASN A 12 12.80 -11.25 -8.60
C ASN A 12 12.00 -10.21 -9.38
N GLN A 13 10.73 -10.49 -9.69
CA GLN A 13 9.88 -9.54 -10.39
C GLN A 13 9.57 -8.32 -9.53
N TYR A 14 9.27 -8.55 -8.25
CA TYR A 14 9.01 -7.48 -7.29
C TYR A 14 10.22 -6.54 -7.14
N GLU A 15 11.45 -7.07 -7.03
CA GLU A 15 12.67 -6.26 -6.89
C GLU A 15 12.98 -5.43 -8.15
N LYS A 16 12.64 -5.93 -9.34
CA LYS A 16 12.86 -5.22 -10.61
C LYS A 16 11.92 -4.03 -10.81
N VAL A 17 10.72 -4.05 -10.24
CA VAL A 17 9.75 -2.95 -10.36
C VAL A 17 10.12 -1.83 -9.39
N LEU A 18 10.84 -0.81 -9.89
CA LEU A 18 11.25 0.36 -9.12
C LEU A 18 10.18 1.45 -9.06
N THR A 19 9.39 1.59 -10.12
CA THR A 19 8.32 2.56 -10.23
C THR A 19 7.11 1.94 -10.89
N PHE A 20 5.91 2.25 -10.40
CA PHE A 20 4.69 1.92 -11.11
C PHE A 20 3.58 2.91 -10.78
N GLU A 21 2.61 2.99 -11.69
CA GLU A 21 1.38 3.73 -11.53
C GLU A 21 0.23 2.84 -11.99
N ALA A 22 -0.91 2.90 -11.28
CA ALA A 22 -2.10 2.14 -11.62
C ALA A 22 -3.36 2.79 -11.06
N ASP A 23 -4.47 2.61 -11.76
CA ASP A 23 -5.80 2.77 -11.15
C ASP A 23 -6.14 1.51 -10.34
N PHE A 24 -6.83 1.67 -9.21
CA PHE A 24 -7.28 0.55 -8.39
C PHE A 24 -8.79 0.62 -8.08
N SER A 25 -9.37 -0.56 -7.82
CA SER A 25 -10.71 -0.71 -7.26
C SER A 25 -10.62 -1.65 -6.07
N GLN A 26 -10.79 -1.13 -4.86
CA GLN A 26 -10.79 -1.87 -3.61
C GLN A 26 -12.22 -2.22 -3.21
N LYS A 27 -12.46 -3.47 -2.80
CA LYS A 27 -13.71 -3.90 -2.15
C LYS A 27 -13.39 -4.43 -0.76
N SER A 28 -13.99 -3.85 0.26
CA SER A 28 -13.75 -4.21 1.65
C SER A 28 -15.05 -4.58 2.33
N TYR A 29 -15.12 -5.79 2.87
CA TYR A 29 -16.27 -6.24 3.65
C TYR A 29 -16.12 -5.80 5.11
N VAL A 30 -17.00 -4.90 5.54
CA VAL A 30 -17.03 -4.37 6.91
C VAL A 30 -18.00 -5.21 7.72
N LYS A 31 -17.47 -6.22 8.43
CA LYS A 31 -18.26 -7.18 9.22
C LYS A 31 -19.21 -6.49 10.22
N ALA A 32 -18.76 -5.43 10.86
CA ALA A 32 -19.56 -4.68 11.84
C ALA A 32 -20.83 -4.04 11.22
N MET A 33 -20.80 -3.72 9.93
CA MET A 33 -21.92 -3.11 9.21
C MET A 33 -22.66 -4.11 8.31
N ASN A 34 -22.18 -5.36 8.21
CA ASN A 34 -22.67 -6.36 7.26
C ASN A 34 -22.75 -5.83 5.82
N GLN A 35 -21.76 -5.03 5.40
CA GLN A 35 -21.75 -4.32 4.12
C GLN A 35 -20.40 -4.39 3.42
N THR A 36 -20.41 -4.35 2.09
CA THR A 36 -19.20 -4.20 1.27
C THR A 36 -19.06 -2.75 0.83
N GLN A 37 -17.98 -2.12 1.26
CA GLN A 37 -17.56 -0.82 0.76
C GLN A 37 -16.71 -0.99 -0.49
N SER A 38 -16.88 -0.11 -1.46
CA SER A 38 -16.08 -0.08 -2.68
C SER A 38 -15.43 1.29 -2.83
N VAL A 39 -14.12 1.31 -3.07
CA VAL A 39 -13.34 2.53 -3.27
C VAL A 39 -12.57 2.40 -4.57
N LYS A 40 -12.52 3.49 -5.34
CA LYS A 40 -11.66 3.58 -6.54
C LYS A 40 -10.60 4.64 -6.30
N GLY A 41 -9.47 4.50 -6.97
CA GLY A 41 -8.40 5.47 -6.79
C GLY A 41 -7.21 5.23 -7.70
N GLN A 42 -6.14 5.97 -7.41
CA GLN A 42 -4.88 5.91 -8.14
C GLN A 42 -3.73 5.68 -7.18
N VAL A 43 -2.78 4.84 -7.59
CA VAL A 43 -1.56 4.57 -6.86
C VAL A 43 -0.35 4.90 -7.71
N GLN A 44 0.62 5.56 -7.10
CA GLN A 44 1.94 5.84 -7.65
C GLN A 44 2.98 5.39 -6.63
N ILE A 45 3.94 4.59 -7.07
CA ILE A 45 5.00 4.08 -6.21
C ILE A 45 6.37 4.34 -6.84
N LYS A 46 7.31 4.73 -5.99
CA LYS A 46 8.73 4.80 -6.31
C LYS A 46 9.52 4.17 -5.16
N LYS A 47 10.12 3.02 -5.41
CA LYS A 47 10.93 2.30 -4.42
C LYS A 47 12.28 3.01 -4.20
N PRO A 48 12.83 2.95 -2.98
CA PRO A 48 12.17 2.49 -1.76
C PRO A 48 11.28 3.58 -1.13
N GLY A 49 10.23 3.15 -0.42
CA GLY A 49 9.41 3.88 0.55
C GLY A 49 8.67 5.15 0.09
N LYS A 50 8.71 5.53 -1.19
CA LYS A 50 7.89 6.62 -1.72
C LYS A 50 6.63 6.08 -2.35
N MET A 51 5.50 6.64 -1.95
CA MET A 51 4.21 6.31 -2.52
C MET A 51 3.27 7.50 -2.45
N ARG A 52 2.30 7.51 -3.34
CA ARG A 52 1.14 8.40 -3.32
C ARG A 52 -0.08 7.57 -3.70
N TRP A 53 -1.04 7.49 -2.80
CA TRP A 53 -2.35 6.90 -3.05
C TRP A 53 -3.39 8.00 -2.97
N VAL A 54 -4.25 8.05 -3.97
CA VAL A 54 -5.41 8.94 -4.02
C VAL A 54 -6.63 8.04 -3.99
N TYR A 55 -7.32 8.01 -2.86
CA TYR A 55 -8.64 7.42 -2.74
C TYR A 55 -9.66 8.44 -3.26
N GLY A 56 -10.48 8.01 -4.21
CA GLY A 56 -11.60 8.79 -4.73
C GLY A 56 -12.88 8.54 -3.93
N ALA A 57 -14.02 8.59 -4.61
CA ALA A 57 -15.34 8.50 -3.98
C ALA A 57 -15.54 7.24 -3.07
N PRO A 58 -16.31 7.36 -1.98
CA PRO A 58 -17.10 8.54 -1.58
C PRO A 58 -16.29 9.67 -0.92
N ASP A 59 -15.24 9.34 -0.16
CA ASP A 59 -14.48 10.31 0.64
C ASP A 59 -13.06 10.43 0.08
N THR A 60 -12.68 11.63 -0.39
CA THR A 60 -11.36 11.81 -0.99
C THR A 60 -10.28 11.79 0.09
N GLN A 61 -9.29 10.92 -0.05
CA GLN A 61 -8.15 10.84 0.88
C GLN A 61 -6.85 10.69 0.10
N ILE A 62 -5.80 11.39 0.53
CA ILE A 62 -4.48 11.33 -0.11
C ILE A 62 -3.46 10.84 0.90
N LEU A 63 -2.90 9.67 0.62
CA LEU A 63 -1.88 9.03 1.46
C LEU A 63 -0.52 9.14 0.77
N ILE A 64 0.46 9.80 1.40
CA ILE A 64 1.78 10.08 0.82
C ILE A 64 2.87 9.59 1.77
N SER A 65 3.85 8.86 1.26
CA SER A 65 5.08 8.52 2.00
C SER A 65 6.32 9.07 1.31
N ASN A 66 7.27 9.55 2.10
CA ASN A 66 8.59 10.00 1.65
C ASN A 66 9.74 9.21 2.32
N GLU A 67 9.53 7.91 2.59
CA GLU A 67 10.42 6.98 3.31
C GLU A 67 10.56 7.20 4.82
N LYS A 68 10.35 8.45 5.29
CA LYS A 68 10.50 8.84 6.70
C LYS A 68 9.18 9.18 7.35
N THR A 69 8.26 9.79 6.60
CA THR A 69 6.98 10.25 7.12
C THR A 69 5.86 9.80 6.20
N LEU A 70 4.79 9.29 6.81
CA LEU A 70 3.50 9.06 6.18
C LEU A 70 2.60 10.25 6.48
N TRP A 71 1.96 10.77 5.44
CA TRP A 71 0.96 11.83 5.49
C TRP A 71 -0.38 11.27 5.03
N LEU A 72 -1.42 11.51 5.80
CA LEU A 72 -2.80 11.37 5.37
C LEU A 72 -3.40 12.77 5.29
N TYR A 73 -3.81 13.16 4.09
CA TYR A 73 -4.49 14.43 3.84
C TYR A 73 -5.94 14.17 3.42
N VAL A 74 -6.88 14.82 4.10
CA VAL A 74 -8.31 14.76 3.82
C VAL A 74 -8.73 16.15 3.31
N PRO A 75 -8.88 16.34 1.98
CA PRO A 75 -9.11 17.67 1.41
C PRO A 75 -10.39 18.33 1.91
N GLU A 76 -11.46 17.54 2.11
CA GLU A 76 -12.77 18.04 2.55
C GLU A 76 -12.74 18.63 3.97
N GLU A 77 -11.82 18.14 4.80
CA GLU A 77 -11.61 18.63 6.17
C GLU A 77 -10.47 19.65 6.26
N GLU A 78 -9.78 19.93 5.15
CA GLU A 78 -8.54 20.71 5.10
C GLU A 78 -7.47 20.22 6.09
N GLN A 79 -7.50 18.94 6.44
CA GLN A 79 -6.71 18.38 7.53
C GLN A 79 -5.61 17.43 7.04
N ALA A 80 -4.41 17.57 7.61
CA ALA A 80 -3.29 16.67 7.38
C ALA A 80 -2.79 16.05 8.69
N THR A 81 -2.71 14.73 8.72
CA THR A 81 -2.10 13.95 9.82
C THR A 81 -0.76 13.39 9.34
N LYS A 82 0.28 13.45 10.19
CA LYS A 82 1.59 12.88 9.89
C LYS A 82 2.06 11.93 10.97
N VAL A 83 2.68 10.84 10.57
CA VAL A 83 3.31 9.87 11.47
C VAL A 83 4.66 9.41 10.91
N PRO A 84 5.65 9.07 11.75
CA PRO A 84 6.85 8.37 11.29
C PRO A 84 6.46 7.07 10.56
N VAL A 85 7.13 6.73 9.46
CA VAL A 85 6.82 5.46 8.77
C VAL A 85 7.20 4.27 9.67
N GLU A 86 8.16 4.47 10.58
CA GLU A 86 8.58 3.46 11.54
C GLU A 86 7.45 2.99 12.46
N SER A 87 6.53 3.89 12.84
CA SER A 87 5.43 3.56 13.76
C SER A 87 4.31 2.74 13.14
N ILE A 88 4.28 2.62 11.80
CA ILE A 88 3.24 1.93 11.04
C ILE A 88 3.73 0.62 10.41
N TYR A 89 5.05 0.32 10.42
CA TYR A 89 5.53 -0.99 9.98
C TYR A 89 5.01 -2.14 10.85
N SER A 90 4.79 -1.89 12.15
CA SER A 90 4.13 -2.87 13.04
C SER A 90 2.72 -3.24 12.59
N SER A 91 2.09 -2.37 11.79
CA SER A 91 0.72 -2.53 11.28
C SER A 91 0.64 -3.25 9.93
N ASN A 92 1.77 -3.68 9.33
CA ASN A 92 1.83 -4.48 8.09
C ASN A 92 0.95 -3.96 6.93
N THR A 93 0.95 -2.64 6.68
CA THR A 93 0.14 -2.09 5.58
C THR A 93 0.66 -2.59 4.22
N PRO A 94 -0.15 -3.29 3.41
CA PRO A 94 0.28 -3.80 2.10
C PRO A 94 0.85 -2.71 1.18
N ALA A 95 0.35 -1.47 1.30
CA ALA A 95 0.85 -0.31 0.54
C ALA A 95 2.32 0.03 0.85
N LEU A 96 2.76 -0.06 2.12
CA LEU A 96 4.15 0.21 2.51
C LEU A 96 5.08 -0.90 2.04
N PHE A 97 4.60 -2.15 2.06
CA PHE A 97 5.32 -3.26 1.44
C PHE A 97 5.51 -2.99 -0.05
N LEU A 98 4.45 -2.65 -0.80
CA LEU A 98 4.54 -2.32 -2.22
C LEU A 98 5.50 -1.17 -2.52
N ALA A 99 5.69 -0.25 -1.57
CA ALA A 99 6.68 0.81 -1.66
C ALA A 99 8.13 0.32 -1.59
N GLY A 100 8.42 -0.97 -1.46
CA GLY A 100 9.77 -1.52 -1.60
C GLY A 100 10.50 -1.76 -0.28
N LYS A 101 9.80 -1.79 0.85
CA LYS A 101 10.40 -2.09 2.16
C LYS A 101 10.15 -3.56 2.50
N GLY A 102 11.20 -4.38 2.48
CA GLY A 102 11.18 -5.79 2.91
C GLY A 102 11.28 -6.83 1.77
N LYS A 103 11.57 -8.08 2.14
CA LYS A 103 11.52 -9.28 1.27
C LYS A 103 10.22 -10.04 1.53
N LEU A 104 9.60 -10.60 0.48
CA LEU A 104 8.33 -11.35 0.59
C LEU A 104 8.42 -12.44 1.66
N THR A 105 9.49 -13.24 1.62
CA THR A 105 9.71 -14.39 2.51
C THR A 105 9.97 -14.03 3.97
N HIS A 106 10.29 -12.77 4.25
CA HIS A 106 10.47 -12.30 5.63
C HIS A 106 9.18 -11.69 6.19
N ALA A 107 8.29 -11.23 5.31
CA ALA A 107 7.06 -10.53 5.67
C ALA A 107 5.82 -11.45 5.65
N PHE A 108 5.87 -12.57 4.91
CA PHE A 108 4.74 -13.47 4.71
C PHE A 108 5.17 -14.93 4.86
N ASN A 109 4.32 -15.75 5.49
CA ASN A 109 4.36 -17.19 5.31
C ASN A 109 3.63 -17.50 4.00
N VAL A 110 4.32 -18.15 3.05
CA VAL A 110 3.72 -18.50 1.75
C VAL A 110 3.53 -20.01 1.74
N GLU A 111 2.27 -20.41 1.57
CA GLU A 111 1.78 -21.78 1.54
C GLU A 111 1.21 -22.13 0.16
#